data_AF-A0A521I9R7-F1
#
_entry.id   AF-A0A521I9R7-F1
#
_cell.length_a   1.000
_cell.length_b   1.000
_cell.length_c   1.000
_cell.angle_alpha   90.00
_cell.angle_beta   90.00
_cell.angle_gamma   90.00
#
_symmetry.space_group_name_H-M   'P 1'
#
loop_
_entity.id
_entity.type
_entity.pdbx_description
1 polymer ?
#
loop_
_entity_poly.entity_id
_entity_poly.type
_entity_poly.pdbx_seq_one_letter_code
_entity_poly.pdbx_strand_id
1 'polypeptide(L)'
;MRLARWSLLAFFALTILLACRTLDLVTGNPVPPASQLVAQAETRVPETESNVAPPATRTPVPTQEPTEFIPTQEPPTEAPPPTEPPPPPTEAPTVPPPPPPTKKPQPTLTPTDSGPTVTPVPTRCAQKYCVVYRGCQPDAGNTVIEGYVYNNGVPENGVAVRVAKEQGAYPLVDDFISGNSAINPGQPDPNTPGYYILQIVAGAPREGNWWVFVVDVRNGTKQVSEAKFIHTNDDPFNSANCQHAFVDFVR
;
A
#
# COMPACT_ATOMS: atom_id res chain seq x y z
N MET A 1 -10.78 -41.97 -46.15
CA MET A 1 -10.21 -42.48 -44.88
C MET A 1 -9.36 -41.47 -44.09
N ARG A 2 -8.91 -40.32 -44.63
CA ARG A 2 -8.11 -39.34 -43.85
C ARG A 2 -8.92 -38.49 -42.85
N LEU A 3 -10.20 -38.20 -43.10
CA LEU A 3 -11.02 -37.42 -42.16
C LEU A 3 -11.33 -38.16 -40.85
N ALA A 4 -11.52 -39.48 -40.88
CA ALA A 4 -11.86 -40.26 -39.68
C ALA A 4 -10.74 -40.26 -38.62
N ARG A 5 -9.48 -40.09 -39.03
CA ARG A 5 -8.31 -40.08 -38.13
C ARG A 5 -8.20 -38.78 -37.32
N TRP A 6 -8.64 -37.65 -37.89
CA TRP A 6 -8.59 -36.36 -37.22
C TRP A 6 -9.71 -36.19 -36.19
N SER A 7 -10.92 -36.69 -36.48
CA SER A 7 -12.01 -36.68 -35.50
C SER A 7 -11.68 -37.49 -34.24
N LEU A 8 -11.02 -38.65 -34.39
CA LEU A 8 -10.67 -39.51 -33.26
C LEU A 8 -9.63 -38.86 -32.34
N LEU A 9 -8.66 -38.12 -32.90
CA LEU A 9 -7.68 -37.37 -32.13
C LEU A 9 -8.30 -36.17 -31.39
N ALA A 10 -9.24 -35.47 -32.01
CA ALA A 10 -9.93 -34.34 -31.38
C ALA A 10 -10.81 -34.80 -30.20
N PHE A 11 -11.52 -35.93 -30.35
CA PHE A 11 -12.30 -36.50 -29.25
C PHE A 11 -11.41 -36.96 -28.10
N PHE A 12 -10.26 -37.59 -28.37
CA PHE A 12 -9.35 -38.05 -27.32
C PHE A 12 -8.72 -36.88 -26.53
N ALA A 13 -8.33 -35.81 -27.22
CA ALA A 13 -7.81 -34.60 -26.57
C ALA A 13 -8.87 -33.90 -25.70
N LEU A 14 -10.13 -33.85 -26.18
CA LEU A 14 -11.23 -33.27 -25.42
C LEU A 14 -11.56 -34.09 -24.15
N THR A 15 -11.52 -35.42 -24.24
CA THR A 15 -11.76 -36.29 -23.06
C THR A 15 -10.66 -36.16 -22.00
N ILE A 16 -9.39 -36.00 -22.40
CA ILE A 16 -8.29 -35.79 -21.45
C ILE A 16 -8.45 -34.44 -20.72
N LEU A 17 -8.82 -33.38 -21.45
CA LEU A 17 -9.05 -32.06 -20.85
C LEU A 17 -10.25 -32.05 -19.88
N LEU A 18 -11.32 -32.80 -20.16
CA LEU A 18 -12.44 -32.94 -19.23
C LEU A 18 -12.07 -33.77 -17.98
N ALA A 19 -11.28 -34.84 -18.13
CA ALA A 19 -10.85 -35.67 -17.00
C ALA A 19 -9.92 -34.92 -16.03
N CYS A 20 -9.04 -34.04 -16.53
CA CYS A 20 -8.17 -33.24 -15.69
C CYS A 20 -8.94 -32.22 -14.82
N ARG A 21 -10.12 -31.75 -15.25
CA ARG A 21 -10.92 -30.81 -14.44
C ARG A 21 -11.74 -31.47 -13.33
N THR A 22 -11.95 -32.78 -13.39
CA THR A 22 -12.72 -33.50 -12.36
C THR A 22 -11.89 -33.96 -11.17
N LEU A 23 -10.55 -33.97 -11.27
CA LEU A 23 -9.68 -34.37 -10.14
C LEU A 23 -9.61 -33.30 -9.04
N ASP A 24 -9.74 -32.01 -9.39
CA ASP A 24 -9.66 -30.91 -8.40
C ASP A 24 -10.93 -30.79 -7.53
N LEU A 25 -12.05 -31.42 -7.90
CA LEU A 25 -13.31 -31.32 -7.14
C LEU A 25 -13.47 -32.38 -6.04
N VAL A 26 -12.66 -33.45 -6.03
CA VAL A 26 -12.87 -34.61 -5.13
C VAL A 26 -11.85 -34.65 -4.00
N THR A 27 -10.67 -34.04 -4.14
CA THR A 27 -9.74 -33.87 -3.01
C THR A 27 -10.15 -32.64 -2.22
N GLY A 28 -11.10 -32.79 -1.31
CA GLY A 28 -11.50 -31.79 -0.32
C GLY A 28 -10.36 -31.45 0.65
N ASN A 29 -9.27 -30.90 0.14
CA ASN A 29 -8.21 -30.32 0.96
C ASN A 29 -8.74 -29.01 1.52
N PRO A 30 -8.84 -28.88 2.86
CA PRO A 30 -9.23 -27.62 3.47
C PRO A 30 -8.22 -26.55 3.06
N VAL A 31 -8.72 -25.47 2.46
CA VAL A 31 -7.94 -24.25 2.22
C VAL A 31 -7.50 -23.75 3.60
N PRO A 32 -6.19 -23.74 3.93
CA PRO A 32 -5.75 -23.19 5.20
C PRO A 32 -6.11 -21.71 5.25
N PRO A 33 -6.52 -21.19 6.42
CA PRO A 33 -6.79 -19.76 6.57
C PRO A 33 -5.54 -18.95 6.19
N ALA A 34 -5.74 -17.83 5.49
CA ALA A 34 -4.69 -16.97 4.94
C ALA A 34 -3.68 -16.40 5.97
N SER A 35 -3.85 -16.72 7.26
CA SER A 35 -3.00 -16.28 8.37
C SER A 35 -1.78 -17.17 8.62
N GLN A 36 -1.55 -18.25 7.86
CA GLN A 36 -0.42 -19.18 8.10
C GLN A 36 0.67 -19.25 7.00
N LEU A 37 0.61 -18.42 5.96
CA LEU A 37 1.57 -18.49 4.83
C LEU A 37 2.85 -17.64 4.98
N VAL A 38 3.17 -17.11 6.17
CA VAL A 38 4.38 -16.27 6.37
C VAL A 38 5.55 -17.02 7.02
N ALA A 39 5.45 -18.34 7.25
CA ALA A 39 6.54 -19.07 7.88
C ALA A 39 6.77 -20.46 7.26
N GLN A 40 7.14 -20.54 5.99
CA GLN A 40 7.94 -21.65 5.45
C GLN A 40 8.34 -21.40 3.98
N ALA A 41 9.35 -20.55 3.79
CA ALA A 41 10.17 -20.56 2.59
C ALA A 41 11.63 -20.34 3.01
N GLU A 42 12.14 -21.24 3.85
CA GLU A 42 13.56 -21.33 4.17
C GLU A 42 14.24 -22.18 3.09
N THR A 43 14.76 -21.46 2.10
CA THR A 43 15.98 -21.71 1.33
C THR A 43 16.58 -23.13 1.37
N ARG A 44 16.33 -23.95 0.34
CA ARG A 44 17.29 -24.99 -0.07
C ARG A 44 18.29 -24.38 -1.05
N VAL A 45 19.47 -24.04 -0.55
CA VAL A 45 20.66 -23.75 -1.38
C VAL A 45 21.28 -25.09 -1.80
N PRO A 46 21.61 -25.31 -3.09
CA PRO A 46 22.44 -26.44 -3.49
C PRO A 46 23.87 -26.25 -2.99
N GLU A 47 24.30 -27.20 -2.17
CA GLU A 47 25.62 -27.32 -1.55
C GLU A 47 26.69 -27.48 -2.62
N THR A 48 27.48 -26.43 -2.83
CA THR A 48 28.75 -26.51 -3.56
C THR A 48 29.83 -26.88 -2.55
N GLU A 49 30.43 -28.05 -2.73
CA GLU A 49 31.64 -28.47 -2.02
C GLU A 49 32.73 -27.39 -2.13
N SER A 50 33.07 -26.73 -1.01
CA SER A 50 34.41 -26.18 -0.85
C SER A 50 34.74 -25.84 0.61
N ASN A 51 35.84 -26.44 1.05
CA ASN A 51 36.71 -26.03 2.16
C ASN A 51 36.16 -26.06 3.60
N VAL A 52 36.62 -27.10 4.30
CA VAL A 52 36.61 -27.26 5.76
C VAL A 52 37.27 -26.07 6.44
N ALA A 53 36.47 -25.25 7.12
CA ALA A 53 36.91 -24.31 8.14
C ALA A 53 36.63 -24.90 9.54
N PRO A 54 37.49 -24.65 10.54
CA PRO A 54 37.35 -25.24 11.87
C PRO A 54 36.11 -24.71 12.61
N PRO A 55 35.52 -25.53 13.51
CA PRO A 55 34.24 -25.23 14.14
C PRO A 55 34.34 -24.01 15.06
N ALA A 56 33.48 -23.02 14.80
CA ALA A 56 33.30 -21.87 15.68
C ALA A 56 32.59 -22.32 16.98
N THR A 57 33.27 -22.09 18.10
CA THR A 57 32.75 -22.27 19.46
C THR A 57 31.47 -21.46 19.66
N ARG A 58 30.35 -22.14 19.89
CA ARG A 58 29.07 -21.50 20.21
C ARG A 58 29.13 -20.92 21.63
N THR A 59 29.06 -19.59 21.71
CA THR A 59 28.84 -18.88 22.98
C THR A 59 27.41 -19.15 23.47
N PRO A 60 27.21 -19.61 24.72
CA PRO A 60 25.88 -19.81 25.27
C PRO A 60 25.15 -18.46 25.40
N VAL A 61 23.91 -18.42 24.91
CA VAL A 61 22.99 -17.29 25.05
C VAL A 61 22.55 -17.20 26.52
N PRO A 62 22.65 -16.03 27.17
CA PRO A 62 22.24 -15.88 28.56
C PRO A 62 20.71 -16.04 28.68
N THR A 63 20.29 -17.07 29.42
CA THR A 63 18.93 -17.25 29.90
C THR A 63 18.58 -16.08 30.80
N GLN A 64 17.64 -15.23 30.38
CA GLN A 64 17.08 -14.20 31.26
C GLN A 64 16.03 -14.83 32.17
N GLU A 65 16.19 -14.62 33.48
CA GLU A 65 15.23 -14.99 34.51
C GLU A 65 13.94 -14.17 34.36
N PRO A 66 12.76 -14.76 34.67
CA PRO A 66 11.50 -14.03 34.65
C PRO A 66 11.48 -12.98 35.76
N THR A 67 11.42 -11.70 35.40
CA THR A 67 11.18 -10.61 36.35
C THR A 67 9.76 -10.72 36.90
N GLU A 68 9.65 -11.03 38.19
CA GLU A 68 8.40 -11.06 38.94
C GLU A 68 7.79 -9.65 39.02
N PHE A 69 6.55 -9.51 38.55
CA PHE A 69 5.80 -8.25 38.62
C PHE A 69 5.35 -8.00 40.07
N ILE A 70 5.92 -6.99 40.71
CA ILE A 70 5.46 -6.50 42.01
C ILE A 70 4.24 -5.58 41.78
N PRO A 71 3.07 -5.88 42.36
CA PRO A 71 1.91 -4.98 42.30
C PRO A 71 2.25 -3.67 43.00
N THR A 72 2.21 -2.56 42.27
CA THR A 72 2.36 -1.22 42.85
C THR A 72 1.04 -0.86 43.56
N GLN A 73 1.05 -0.80 44.90
CA GLN A 73 -0.08 -0.30 45.67
C GLN A 73 -0.30 1.19 45.36
N GLU A 74 -1.53 1.52 44.99
CA GLU A 74 -1.99 2.87 44.77
C GLU A 74 -2.07 3.62 46.12
N PRO A 75 -1.50 4.83 46.25
CA PRO A 75 -1.52 5.58 47.50
C PRO A 75 -2.95 6.04 47.85
N PRO A 76 -3.26 6.21 49.15
CA PRO A 76 -4.59 6.60 49.60
C PRO A 76 -4.95 8.01 49.09
N THR A 77 -6.12 8.13 48.47
CA THR A 77 -6.73 9.40 48.05
C THR A 77 -7.03 10.25 49.29
N GLU A 78 -6.35 11.38 49.41
CA GLU A 78 -6.55 12.36 50.48
C GLU A 78 -7.89 13.09 50.28
N ALA A 79 -8.63 13.27 51.38
CA ALA A 79 -9.95 13.90 51.37
C ALA A 79 -9.84 15.40 51.01
N PRO A 80 -10.79 15.95 50.23
CA PRO A 80 -10.76 17.36 49.86
C PRO A 80 -10.93 18.26 51.12
N PRO A 81 -10.21 19.38 51.19
CA PRO A 81 -10.32 20.32 52.31
C PRO A 81 -11.71 20.98 52.38
N PRO A 82 -12.13 21.44 53.57
CA PRO A 82 -13.43 22.05 53.79
C PRO A 82 -13.60 23.34 52.98
N THR A 83 -14.75 23.44 52.31
CA THR A 83 -15.14 24.58 51.49
C THR A 83 -15.42 25.81 52.37
N GLU A 84 -14.73 26.92 52.09
CA GLU A 84 -14.98 28.21 52.73
C GLU A 84 -16.36 28.78 52.38
N PRO A 85 -16.98 29.55 53.29
CA PRO A 85 -18.25 30.22 53.02
C PRO A 85 -18.11 31.27 51.91
N PRO A 86 -19.15 31.44 51.07
CA PRO A 86 -19.11 32.36 49.94
C PRO A 86 -19.00 33.82 50.43
N PRO A 87 -18.23 34.66 49.72
CA PRO A 87 -18.11 36.08 50.04
C PRO A 87 -19.44 36.83 49.84
N PRO A 88 -19.64 37.96 50.54
CA PRO A 88 -20.84 38.78 50.41
C PRO A 88 -21.00 39.33 48.98
N PRO A 89 -22.24 39.52 48.51
CA PRO A 89 -22.52 39.98 47.16
C PRO A 89 -22.01 41.41 46.94
N THR A 90 -20.98 41.54 46.09
CA THR A 90 -20.49 42.81 45.56
C THR A 90 -21.56 43.45 44.67
N GLU A 91 -21.88 44.72 44.91
CA GLU A 91 -22.82 45.48 44.10
C GLU A 91 -22.43 45.49 42.62
N ALA A 92 -23.41 45.20 41.76
CA ALA A 92 -23.20 45.07 40.33
C ALA A 92 -22.86 46.45 39.71
N PRO A 93 -21.73 46.59 39.01
CA PRO A 93 -21.42 47.82 38.29
C PRO A 93 -22.44 48.04 37.17
N THR A 94 -22.96 49.26 37.07
CA THR A 94 -23.85 49.71 36.00
C THR A 94 -23.15 49.55 34.65
N VAL A 95 -23.54 48.52 33.90
CA VAL A 95 -22.93 48.16 32.62
C VAL A 95 -23.33 49.19 31.56
N PRO A 96 -22.37 49.81 30.86
CA PRO A 96 -22.68 50.69 29.72
C PRO A 96 -23.40 49.91 28.60
N PRO A 97 -24.25 50.57 27.81
CA PRO A 97 -25.03 49.91 26.76
C PRO A 97 -24.12 49.16 25.78
N PRO A 98 -24.51 47.95 25.36
CA PRO A 98 -23.69 47.11 24.51
C PRO A 98 -23.42 47.83 23.17
N PRO A 99 -22.18 47.76 22.65
CA PRO A 99 -21.85 48.33 21.35
C PRO A 99 -22.70 47.67 20.25
N PRO A 100 -23.00 48.41 19.16
CA PRO A 100 -23.76 47.88 18.05
C PRO A 100 -23.09 46.62 17.49
N PRO A 101 -23.86 45.62 17.03
CA PRO A 101 -23.33 44.35 16.58
C PRO A 101 -22.33 44.53 15.44
N THR A 102 -21.06 44.22 15.71
CA THR A 102 -20.02 44.13 14.69
C THR A 102 -20.46 43.09 13.67
N LYS A 103 -20.58 43.49 12.40
CA LYS A 103 -20.92 42.56 11.30
C LYS A 103 -19.96 41.38 11.36
N LYS A 104 -20.51 40.18 11.58
CA LYS A 104 -19.73 38.94 11.56
C LYS A 104 -18.97 38.88 10.23
N PRO A 105 -17.65 38.60 10.23
CA PRO A 105 -16.92 38.39 9.00
C PRO A 105 -17.66 37.35 8.15
N GLN A 106 -17.97 37.71 6.91
CA GLN A 106 -18.52 36.76 5.96
C GLN A 106 -17.52 35.61 5.84
N PRO A 107 -17.94 34.34 5.93
CA PRO A 107 -17.03 33.21 5.76
C PRO A 107 -16.26 33.39 4.47
N THR A 108 -14.95 33.57 4.57
CA THR A 108 -14.06 33.48 3.43
C THR A 108 -14.26 32.09 2.88
N LEU A 109 -14.77 31.99 1.65
CA LEU A 109 -14.91 30.71 0.97
C LEU A 109 -13.52 30.05 0.97
N THR A 110 -13.42 28.90 1.63
CA THR A 110 -12.23 28.06 1.54
C THR A 110 -11.96 27.84 0.05
N PRO A 111 -10.74 28.11 -0.44
CA PRO A 111 -10.44 27.91 -1.85
C PRO A 111 -10.82 26.47 -2.22
N THR A 112 -11.74 26.35 -3.18
CA THR A 112 -12.11 25.05 -3.75
C THR A 112 -10.83 24.42 -4.24
N ASP A 113 -10.52 23.22 -3.74
CA ASP A 113 -9.35 22.45 -4.12
C ASP A 113 -9.36 22.32 -5.66
N SER A 114 -8.53 23.13 -6.31
CA SER A 114 -8.35 23.09 -7.75
C SER A 114 -7.75 21.73 -8.03
N GLY A 115 -8.58 20.83 -8.56
CA GLY A 115 -8.21 19.45 -8.87
C GLY A 115 -6.89 19.36 -9.65
N PRO A 116 -6.35 18.14 -9.82
CA PRO A 116 -4.98 17.93 -10.25
C PRO A 116 -4.61 18.82 -11.45
N THR A 117 -3.64 19.71 -11.25
CA THR A 117 -3.09 20.56 -12.32
C THR A 117 -2.66 19.65 -13.47
N VAL A 118 -3.13 19.95 -14.68
CA VAL A 118 -2.78 19.16 -15.88
C VAL A 118 -1.29 19.36 -16.17
N THR A 119 -0.47 18.43 -15.69
CA THR A 119 0.96 18.41 -15.99
C THR A 119 1.15 18.01 -17.46
N PRO A 120 1.88 18.81 -18.26
CA PRO A 120 2.12 18.48 -19.67
C PRO A 120 2.85 17.14 -19.78
N VAL A 121 2.37 16.27 -20.66
CA VAL A 121 2.96 14.95 -20.91
C VAL A 121 4.36 15.13 -21.52
N PRO A 122 5.41 14.53 -20.94
CA PRO A 122 6.76 14.60 -21.50
C PRO A 122 6.80 14.06 -22.93
N THR A 123 7.39 14.80 -23.87
CA THR A 123 7.47 14.40 -25.29
C THR A 123 8.54 13.32 -25.55
N ARG A 124 9.47 13.10 -24.61
CA ARG A 124 10.53 12.09 -24.73
C ARG A 124 10.84 11.48 -23.38
N CYS A 125 10.85 10.16 -23.32
CA CYS A 125 11.24 9.38 -22.15
C CYS A 125 12.68 8.88 -22.29
N ALA A 126 13.49 9.01 -21.25
CA ALA A 126 14.81 8.42 -21.22
C ALA A 126 14.75 6.88 -21.17
N GLN A 127 13.63 6.34 -20.66
CA GLN A 127 13.34 4.92 -20.58
C GLN A 127 12.06 4.57 -21.37
N LYS A 128 11.61 3.31 -21.31
CA LYS A 128 10.42 2.85 -22.04
C LYS A 128 9.14 3.57 -21.59
N TYR A 129 9.07 3.95 -20.31
CA TYR A 129 8.01 4.79 -19.77
C TYR A 129 8.60 6.00 -19.03
N CYS A 130 7.98 7.17 -19.19
CA CYS A 130 8.17 8.35 -18.34
C CYS A 130 7.25 8.27 -17.13
N VAL A 131 7.66 8.88 -16.04
CA VAL A 131 6.81 9.08 -14.87
C VAL A 131 6.18 10.49 -14.89
N VAL A 132 4.89 10.57 -14.57
CA VAL A 132 4.14 11.83 -14.45
C VAL A 132 3.50 11.89 -13.08
N TYR A 133 4.03 12.74 -12.19
CA TYR A 133 3.47 12.94 -10.86
C TYR A 133 2.34 13.96 -10.92
N ARG A 134 1.12 13.55 -10.54
CA ARG A 134 -0.07 14.42 -10.56
C ARG A 134 -0.33 15.14 -9.25
N GLY A 135 0.20 14.63 -8.15
CA GLY A 135 0.05 15.24 -6.83
C GLY A 135 -0.16 14.21 -5.74
N CYS A 136 -0.61 14.68 -4.59
CA CYS A 136 -0.81 13.86 -3.43
C CYS A 136 -1.81 14.41 -2.43
N GLN A 137 -2.43 13.52 -1.64
CA GLN A 137 -3.26 13.84 -0.50
C GLN A 137 -2.56 13.41 0.81
N PRO A 138 -2.41 14.31 1.80
CA PRO A 138 -1.74 13.99 3.06
C PRO A 138 -2.55 13.04 3.95
N ASP A 139 -3.89 13.12 3.92
CA ASP A 139 -4.76 12.38 4.85
C ASP A 139 -5.76 11.47 4.12
N ALA A 140 -5.34 10.26 3.78
CA ALA A 140 -6.19 9.27 3.09
C ALA A 140 -6.65 8.10 3.99
N GLY A 141 -6.16 8.01 5.23
CA GLY A 141 -6.41 6.88 6.13
C GLY A 141 -5.68 5.58 5.78
N ASN A 142 -5.03 5.53 4.61
CA ASN A 142 -4.18 4.45 4.14
C ASN A 142 -3.02 4.99 3.29
N THR A 143 -1.94 4.21 3.15
CA THR A 143 -0.86 4.54 2.22
C THR A 143 -1.10 3.88 0.86
N VAL A 144 -1.45 4.70 -0.13
CA VAL A 144 -1.85 4.26 -1.47
C VAL A 144 -1.07 5.02 -2.52
N ILE A 145 -0.65 4.31 -3.56
CA ILE A 145 -0.12 4.89 -4.79
C ILE A 145 -0.96 4.37 -5.94
N GLU A 146 -1.61 5.24 -6.67
CA GLU A 146 -2.44 4.86 -7.82
C GLU A 146 -2.19 5.74 -9.03
N GLY A 147 -2.66 5.28 -10.18
CA GLY A 147 -2.66 6.07 -11.39
C GLY A 147 -2.96 5.24 -12.62
N TYR A 148 -2.52 5.76 -13.77
CA TYR A 148 -2.75 5.13 -15.06
C TYR A 148 -1.45 4.93 -15.83
N VAL A 149 -1.40 3.84 -16.58
CA VAL A 149 -0.37 3.61 -17.60
C VAL A 149 -0.96 3.93 -18.97
N TYR A 150 -0.27 4.74 -19.76
CA TYR A 150 -0.65 5.14 -21.11
C TYR A 150 0.42 4.76 -22.12
N ASN A 151 -0.02 4.43 -23.33
CA ASN A 151 0.81 4.24 -24.51
C ASN A 151 0.26 5.13 -25.63
N ASN A 152 1.02 6.16 -25.99
CA ASN A 152 0.61 7.19 -26.94
C ASN A 152 -0.76 7.82 -26.58
N GLY A 153 -0.98 8.10 -25.30
CA GLY A 153 -2.21 8.73 -24.78
C GLY A 153 -3.41 7.80 -24.62
N VAL A 154 -3.30 6.51 -24.98
CA VAL A 154 -4.34 5.50 -24.76
C VAL A 154 -3.99 4.67 -23.52
N PRO A 155 -4.93 4.40 -22.61
CA PRO A 155 -4.65 3.52 -21.46
C PRO A 155 -4.14 2.14 -21.88
N GLU A 156 -3.04 1.68 -21.28
CA GLU A 156 -2.35 0.43 -21.61
C GLU A 156 -2.50 -0.59 -20.48
N ASN A 157 -3.14 -1.73 -20.79
CA ASN A 157 -3.28 -2.86 -19.87
C ASN A 157 -2.06 -3.78 -19.90
N GLY A 158 -1.88 -4.57 -18.84
CA GLY A 158 -0.86 -5.62 -18.80
C GLY A 158 0.54 -5.14 -18.43
N VAL A 159 0.68 -3.91 -17.95
CA VAL A 159 1.96 -3.32 -17.52
C VAL A 159 2.10 -3.47 -16.01
N ALA A 160 3.19 -4.08 -15.55
CA ALA A 160 3.43 -4.29 -14.13
C ALA A 160 4.03 -3.04 -13.49
N VAL A 161 3.36 -2.52 -12.46
CA VAL A 161 3.82 -1.40 -11.65
C VAL A 161 4.21 -1.92 -10.28
N ARG A 162 5.38 -1.49 -9.82
CA ARG A 162 6.01 -1.94 -8.57
C ARG A 162 6.15 -0.76 -7.62
N VAL A 163 5.93 -1.03 -6.33
CA VAL A 163 6.41 -0.19 -5.24
C VAL A 163 7.49 -0.93 -4.44
N ALA A 164 8.58 -0.22 -4.11
CA ALA A 164 9.71 -0.78 -3.38
C ALA A 164 10.33 0.26 -2.42
N LYS A 165 11.22 -0.18 -1.52
CA LYS A 165 11.96 0.71 -0.60
C LYS A 165 13.10 1.48 -1.27
N GLU A 166 13.61 0.97 -2.39
CA GLU A 166 14.69 1.57 -3.17
C GLU A 166 14.39 1.44 -4.66
N GLN A 167 15.01 2.28 -5.48
CA GLN A 167 14.86 2.21 -6.94
C GLN A 167 15.42 0.88 -7.48
N GLY A 168 14.63 0.16 -8.25
CA GLY A 168 15.02 -1.11 -8.86
C GLY A 168 15.04 -2.31 -7.90
N ALA A 169 14.64 -2.13 -6.64
CA ALA A 169 14.61 -3.21 -5.66
C ALA A 169 13.43 -4.19 -5.89
N TYR A 170 13.45 -5.27 -5.10
CA TYR A 170 12.36 -6.24 -5.02
C TYR A 170 11.04 -5.60 -4.56
N PRO A 171 9.90 -6.16 -4.97
CA PRO A 171 8.59 -5.61 -4.61
C PRO A 171 8.36 -5.66 -3.10
N LEU A 172 7.81 -4.58 -2.54
CA LEU A 172 7.36 -4.55 -1.15
C LEU A 172 5.99 -5.22 -0.98
N VAL A 173 5.13 -5.03 -1.97
CA VAL A 173 3.85 -5.71 -2.17
C VAL A 173 3.83 -6.23 -3.59
N ASP A 174 2.99 -7.22 -3.89
CA ASP A 174 2.89 -7.80 -5.23
C ASP A 174 2.73 -6.72 -6.30
N ASP A 175 3.40 -6.92 -7.44
CA ASP A 175 3.31 -6.00 -8.57
C ASP A 175 1.85 -5.91 -9.04
N PHE A 176 1.35 -4.70 -9.25
CA PHE A 176 0.02 -4.50 -9.80
C PHE A 176 0.09 -4.47 -11.32
N ILE A 177 -0.70 -5.29 -11.99
CA ILE A 177 -0.80 -5.30 -13.44
C ILE A 177 -1.87 -4.30 -13.88
N SER A 178 -1.49 -3.27 -14.63
CA SER A 178 -2.39 -2.22 -15.10
C SER A 178 -3.61 -2.79 -15.85
N GLY A 179 -4.77 -2.20 -15.61
CA GLY A 179 -6.04 -2.65 -16.17
C GLY A 179 -6.59 -3.94 -15.55
N ASN A 180 -5.98 -4.48 -14.49
CA ASN A 180 -6.60 -5.53 -13.69
C ASN A 180 -7.51 -4.92 -12.60
N SER A 181 -8.48 -5.71 -12.15
CA SER A 181 -9.39 -5.34 -11.08
C SER A 181 -8.65 -5.30 -9.74
N ALA A 182 -8.78 -4.18 -9.02
CA ALA A 182 -8.29 -4.04 -7.66
C ALA A 182 -8.95 -5.02 -6.68
N ILE A 183 -10.21 -5.40 -6.95
CA ILE A 183 -11.01 -6.30 -6.11
C ILE A 183 -10.75 -7.77 -6.49
N ASN A 184 -10.48 -8.04 -7.77
CA ASN A 184 -10.20 -9.38 -8.29
C ASN A 184 -8.81 -9.42 -8.97
N PRO A 185 -7.71 -9.51 -8.19
CA PRO A 185 -6.36 -9.51 -8.72
C PRO A 185 -6.17 -10.56 -9.82
N GLY A 186 -5.52 -10.16 -10.92
CA GLY A 186 -5.27 -11.03 -12.07
C GLY A 186 -6.40 -11.08 -13.12
N GLN A 187 -7.58 -10.54 -12.81
CA GLN A 187 -8.67 -10.41 -13.79
C GLN A 187 -8.69 -9.01 -14.41
N PRO A 188 -8.81 -8.87 -15.75
CA PRO A 188 -8.96 -7.57 -16.38
C PRO A 188 -10.22 -6.83 -15.89
N ASP A 189 -10.11 -5.53 -15.65
CA ASP A 189 -11.22 -4.62 -15.37
C ASP A 189 -11.58 -3.81 -16.63
N PRO A 190 -12.73 -4.08 -17.28
CA PRO A 190 -13.12 -3.37 -18.49
C PRO A 190 -13.48 -1.90 -18.24
N ASN A 191 -13.78 -1.49 -17.00
CA ASN A 191 -14.23 -0.14 -16.67
C ASN A 191 -13.08 0.82 -16.40
N THR A 192 -11.91 0.29 -16.02
CA THR A 192 -10.73 1.09 -15.65
C THR A 192 -9.48 0.60 -16.40
N PRO A 193 -9.46 0.69 -17.74
CA PRO A 193 -8.29 0.31 -18.52
C PRO A 193 -7.08 1.16 -18.12
N GLY A 194 -5.90 0.55 -18.06
CA GLY A 194 -4.63 1.17 -17.69
C GLY A 194 -4.49 1.55 -16.22
N TYR A 195 -5.55 1.48 -15.42
CA TYR A 195 -5.52 1.81 -14.00
C TYR A 195 -4.70 0.81 -13.20
N TYR A 196 -4.00 1.29 -12.18
CA TYR A 196 -3.33 0.46 -11.19
C TYR A 196 -3.46 1.09 -9.80
N ILE A 197 -3.42 0.24 -8.77
CA ILE A 197 -3.41 0.66 -7.37
C ILE A 197 -2.46 -0.21 -6.55
N LEU A 198 -1.55 0.44 -5.83
CA LEU A 198 -0.59 -0.19 -4.93
C LEU A 198 -0.90 0.27 -3.51
N GLN A 199 -1.52 -0.62 -2.74
CA GLN A 199 -1.79 -0.38 -1.33
C GLN A 199 -0.66 -0.96 -0.49
N ILE A 200 0.15 -0.10 0.12
CA ILE A 200 1.34 -0.54 0.88
C ILE A 200 0.93 -1.26 2.17
N VAL A 201 -0.12 -0.76 2.83
CA VAL A 201 -0.79 -1.42 3.97
C VAL A 201 -2.28 -1.15 3.89
N ALA A 202 -3.07 -2.20 4.11
CA ALA A 202 -4.52 -2.09 4.17
C ALA A 202 -4.97 -1.51 5.52
N GLY A 203 -5.82 -0.47 5.46
CA GLY A 203 -6.55 0.05 6.63
C GLY A 203 -5.79 0.99 7.58
N ALA A 204 -4.53 1.34 7.29
CA ALA A 204 -3.79 2.32 8.09
C ALA A 204 -2.76 3.09 7.25
N PRO A 205 -2.49 4.37 7.59
CA PRO A 205 -1.33 5.07 7.06
C PRO A 205 -0.04 4.40 7.54
N ARG A 206 1.02 4.55 6.76
CA ARG A 206 2.34 4.01 7.04
C ARG A 206 3.40 5.01 6.62
N GLU A 207 4.19 5.47 7.59
CA GLU A 207 5.40 6.23 7.33
C GLU A 207 6.42 5.45 6.49
N GLY A 208 7.07 6.15 5.57
CA GLY A 208 8.22 5.62 4.85
C GLY A 208 8.59 6.35 3.57
N ASN A 209 9.57 5.75 2.92
CA ASN A 209 10.12 6.18 1.64
C ASN A 209 9.84 5.08 0.62
N TRP A 210 9.18 5.45 -0.47
CA TRP A 210 8.69 4.51 -1.46
C TRP A 210 9.12 4.95 -2.85
N TRP A 211 9.56 4.00 -3.65
CA TRP A 211 9.85 4.18 -5.06
C TRP A 211 8.81 3.43 -5.87
N VAL A 212 8.12 4.14 -6.77
CA VAL A 212 7.18 3.53 -7.72
C VAL A 212 7.74 3.60 -9.14
N PHE A 213 7.69 2.48 -9.85
CA PHE A 213 8.22 2.34 -11.21
C PHE A 213 7.59 1.15 -11.95
N VAL A 214 7.75 1.13 -13.27
CA VAL A 214 7.33 0.02 -14.15
C VAL A 214 8.45 -1.01 -14.26
N VAL A 215 8.07 -2.28 -14.20
CA VAL A 215 8.97 -3.43 -14.38
C VAL A 215 8.55 -4.29 -15.56
N ASP A 216 9.54 -4.89 -16.24
CA ASP A 216 9.32 -5.89 -17.27
C ASP A 216 9.34 -7.29 -16.67
N VAL A 217 8.17 -7.77 -16.25
CA VAL A 217 8.02 -9.10 -15.63
C VAL A 217 8.42 -10.22 -16.60
N ARG A 218 8.23 -10.04 -17.92
CA ARG A 218 8.61 -11.04 -18.92
C ARG A 218 10.13 -11.21 -19.03
N ASN A 219 10.88 -10.16 -18.70
CA ASN A 219 12.34 -10.13 -18.78
C ASN A 219 13.01 -10.10 -17.39
N GLY A 220 12.42 -10.77 -16.40
CA GLY A 220 13.07 -10.96 -15.09
C GLY A 220 12.96 -9.75 -14.15
N THR A 221 11.89 -8.97 -14.25
CA THR A 221 11.56 -7.83 -13.36
C THR A 221 12.49 -6.61 -13.48
N LYS A 222 13.19 -6.48 -14.60
CA LYS A 222 14.01 -5.30 -14.89
C LYS A 222 13.15 -4.03 -14.90
N GLN A 223 13.59 -2.99 -14.20
CA GLN A 223 12.96 -1.66 -14.26
C GLN A 223 13.06 -1.07 -15.68
N VAL A 224 11.94 -0.57 -16.20
CA VAL A 224 11.84 0.00 -17.57
C VAL A 224 11.23 1.41 -17.60
N SER A 225 11.02 2.04 -16.45
CA SER A 225 10.64 3.45 -16.33
C SER A 225 11.58 4.23 -15.42
N GLU A 226 11.55 5.54 -15.52
CA GLU A 226 11.98 6.39 -14.40
C GLU A 226 11.18 6.04 -13.13
N ALA A 227 11.79 6.20 -11.97
CA ALA A 227 11.12 5.94 -10.69
C ALA A 227 10.71 7.25 -10.02
N LYS A 228 9.54 7.25 -9.37
CA LYS A 228 9.11 8.36 -8.54
C LYS A 228 9.27 8.02 -7.07
N PHE A 229 10.00 8.88 -6.36
CA PHE A 229 10.09 8.87 -4.91
C PHE A 229 8.86 9.51 -4.28
N ILE A 230 8.25 8.80 -3.33
CA ILE A 230 7.12 9.21 -2.51
C ILE A 230 7.54 9.08 -1.05
N HIS A 231 7.39 10.16 -0.28
CA HIS A 231 7.65 10.18 1.15
C HIS A 231 6.33 10.32 1.91
N THR A 232 6.08 9.44 2.87
CA THR A 232 4.91 9.47 3.74
C THR A 232 5.34 9.61 5.19
N ASN A 233 4.54 10.32 5.98
CA ASN A 233 4.76 10.57 7.39
C ASN A 233 3.45 10.32 8.16
N ASP A 234 3.54 9.90 9.41
CA ASP A 234 2.37 9.71 10.27
C ASP A 234 1.82 11.03 10.85
N ASP A 235 2.52 12.16 10.67
CA ASP A 235 2.04 13.50 11.01
C ASP A 235 1.05 14.04 9.96
N PRO A 236 -0.26 14.15 10.28
CA PRO A 236 -1.26 14.65 9.34
C PRO A 236 -1.11 16.16 9.06
N PHE A 237 -0.42 16.91 9.92
CA PHE A 237 -0.25 18.36 9.75
C PHE A 237 0.98 18.73 8.92
N ASN A 238 1.82 17.74 8.58
CA ASN A 238 2.98 17.98 7.74
C ASN A 238 2.54 18.12 6.28
N SER A 239 2.71 19.32 5.70
CA SER A 239 2.37 19.59 4.30
C SER A 239 3.17 18.76 3.29
N ALA A 240 4.27 18.13 3.71
CA ALA A 240 5.05 17.20 2.89
C ALA A 240 4.56 15.75 3.01
N ASN A 241 3.56 15.47 3.86
CA ASN A 241 2.98 14.14 3.98
C ASN A 241 2.22 13.77 2.71
N CYS A 242 2.37 12.52 2.30
CA CYS A 242 1.81 12.04 1.04
C CYS A 242 1.20 10.63 1.16
N GLN A 243 0.15 10.49 1.98
CA GLN A 243 -0.47 9.18 2.20
C GLN A 243 -1.15 8.61 0.94
N HIS A 244 -1.67 9.46 0.04
CA HIS A 244 -2.23 8.99 -1.22
C HIS A 244 -1.66 9.73 -2.43
N ALA A 245 -0.76 9.06 -3.15
CA ALA A 245 -0.03 9.61 -4.29
C ALA A 245 -0.66 9.22 -5.62
N PHE A 246 -0.72 10.18 -6.56
CA PHE A 246 -1.19 9.96 -7.93
C PHE A 246 -0.01 10.00 -8.90
N VAL A 247 0.33 8.84 -9.47
CA VAL A 247 1.50 8.67 -10.35
C VAL A 247 1.07 7.99 -11.64
N ASP A 248 1.19 8.68 -12.77
CA ASP A 248 0.93 8.08 -14.06
C ASP A 248 2.24 7.69 -14.76
N PHE A 249 2.16 6.73 -15.68
CA PHE A 249 3.25 6.34 -16.56
C PHE A 249 2.83 6.51 -18.01
N VAL A 250 3.71 7.06 -18.84
CA VAL A 250 3.41 7.31 -20.26
C VAL A 250 4.53 6.74 -21.13
N ARG A 251 4.15 6.13 -22.25
CA ARG A 251 5.06 5.60 -23.28
C ARG A 251 4.82 6.27 -24.62
#